data_AF-A0A2S7P8Z8-F1
#
_entry.id   AF-A0A2S7P8Z8-F1
#
_cell.length_a   1.000
_cell.length_b   1.000
_cell.length_c   1.000
_cell.angle_alpha   90.00
_cell.angle_beta   90.00
_cell.angle_gamma   90.00
#
_symmetry.space_group_name_H-M   'P 1'
#
loop_
_entity.id
_entity.type
_entity.pdbx_description
1 polymer ?
#
loop_
_entity_poly.entity_id
_entity_poly.type
_entity_poly.pdbx_seq_one_letter_code
_entity_poly.pdbx_strand_id
1 'polypeptide(L)'
;MDKKTYPQIILLGDSIVQYSSYLRDGFSFTACLEEHCTRRLQVVNLGLSGYNTSHALKIFEHLIPDPASAKVAYLVSLPIMRDVTVPPGTNSGRLEQKKSITHPFHNSASTPLPLILFGANDACLPGGPTGQHVPLQKYKDNIKAILTHPSVKAQNPEILLVTPPPINEVQLEEEDQAKGYDSLTRLQEHTAKYSAAVRDIALEFKDRRVSLVDLWQAIMQKVVHSRPEATTDINKRGTKDSGDDRIMRSLLTDGLHLSGEGYRIFWEEVRPLVGKQWSQEPLDAPSWVFPHHRQLIERGGL
;
A
#
# COMPACT_ATOMS: atom_id res chain seq x y z
N MET A 1 17.11 3.37 -30.61
CA MET A 1 17.22 3.12 -29.15
C MET A 1 15.93 2.50 -28.70
N ASP A 2 15.97 1.58 -27.73
CA ASP A 2 14.73 1.06 -27.12
C ASP A 2 14.01 2.17 -26.34
N LYS A 3 12.68 2.12 -26.34
CA LYS A 3 11.83 3.13 -25.70
C LYS A 3 11.91 2.99 -24.17
N LYS A 4 12.85 3.71 -23.55
CA LYS A 4 12.90 3.85 -22.09
C LYS A 4 11.58 4.42 -21.56
N THR A 5 11.07 3.81 -20.50
CA THR A 5 9.97 4.31 -19.67
C THR A 5 10.45 4.46 -18.23
N TYR A 6 9.79 5.31 -17.43
CA TYR A 6 9.98 5.25 -15.98
C TYR A 6 9.42 3.93 -15.45
N PRO A 7 10.12 3.22 -14.55
CA PRO A 7 9.52 2.18 -13.75
C PRO A 7 8.52 2.80 -12.77
N GLN A 8 7.42 2.10 -12.51
CA GLN A 8 6.35 2.62 -11.65
C GLN A 8 6.47 2.12 -10.22
N ILE A 9 6.07 2.98 -9.28
CA ILE A 9 5.65 2.65 -7.91
C ILE A 9 4.16 2.95 -7.80
N ILE A 10 3.37 1.89 -7.87
CA ILE A 10 1.93 1.97 -7.60
C ILE A 10 1.71 2.27 -6.11
N LEU A 11 0.58 2.89 -5.77
CA LEU A 11 0.01 2.97 -4.42
C LEU A 11 -1.47 2.56 -4.55
N LEU A 12 -1.78 1.28 -4.40
CA LEU A 12 -3.15 0.74 -4.44
C LEU A 12 -3.64 0.48 -3.01
N GLY A 13 -4.75 1.12 -2.64
CA GLY A 13 -5.30 1.06 -1.31
C GLY A 13 -6.76 1.48 -1.23
N ASP A 14 -7.25 1.67 -0.02
CA ASP A 14 -8.56 2.28 0.21
C ASP A 14 -8.47 3.83 0.24
N SER A 15 -9.38 4.47 0.96
CA SER A 15 -9.41 5.92 1.16
C SER A 15 -8.13 6.47 1.82
N ILE A 16 -7.42 5.69 2.64
CA ILE A 16 -6.17 6.14 3.26
C ILE A 16 -5.08 6.31 2.18
N VAL A 17 -5.06 5.45 1.15
CA VAL A 17 -4.15 5.66 0.02
C VAL A 17 -4.66 6.75 -0.91
N GLN A 18 -5.97 6.84 -1.16
CA GLN A 18 -6.54 7.89 -2.03
C GLN A 18 -6.22 9.30 -1.48
N TYR A 19 -6.41 9.47 -0.16
CA TYR A 19 -6.21 10.74 0.54
C TYR A 19 -4.74 11.03 0.87
N SER A 20 -3.83 10.06 0.70
CA SER A 20 -2.38 10.25 0.86
C SER A 20 -1.76 11.22 -0.17
N SER A 21 -2.52 11.59 -1.20
CA SER A 21 -2.17 12.63 -2.17
C SER A 21 -2.57 14.04 -1.71
N TYR A 22 -3.54 14.17 -0.81
CA TYR A 22 -4.11 15.46 -0.41
C TYR A 22 -3.15 16.18 0.54
N LEU A 23 -3.02 17.50 0.37
CA LEU A 23 -2.28 18.36 1.29
C LEU A 23 -3.09 18.54 2.59
N ARG A 24 -2.82 17.69 3.59
CA ARG A 24 -3.44 17.74 4.92
C ARG A 24 -2.44 18.31 5.91
N ASP A 25 -2.81 19.37 6.61
CA ASP A 25 -2.01 19.99 7.68
C ASP A 25 -0.57 20.35 7.24
N GLY A 26 -0.41 20.75 5.97
CA GLY A 26 0.89 21.07 5.36
C GLY A 26 1.73 19.87 4.91
N PHE A 27 1.18 18.65 4.90
CA PHE A 27 1.86 17.42 4.47
C PHE A 27 1.07 16.67 3.38
N SER A 28 1.78 16.05 2.44
CA SER A 28 1.21 15.09 1.48
C SER A 28 2.20 13.94 1.30
N PHE A 29 1.78 12.73 1.65
CA PHE A 29 2.62 11.54 1.59
C PHE A 29 3.05 11.22 0.15
N THR A 30 2.12 11.35 -0.81
CA THR A 30 2.42 11.09 -2.23
C THR A 30 3.47 12.08 -2.74
N ALA A 31 3.40 13.36 -2.35
CA ALA A 31 4.37 14.37 -2.77
C ALA A 31 5.79 14.09 -2.24
N CYS A 32 5.94 13.70 -0.97
CA CYS A 32 7.25 13.32 -0.41
C CYS A 32 7.82 12.06 -1.08
N LEU A 33 6.96 11.11 -1.44
CA LEU A 33 7.37 9.90 -2.16
C LEU A 33 7.74 10.20 -3.62
N GLU A 34 7.04 11.11 -4.30
CA GLU A 34 7.39 11.62 -5.64
C GLU A 34 8.74 12.34 -5.62
N GLU A 35 8.97 13.22 -4.64
CA GLU A 35 10.24 13.91 -4.45
C GLU A 35 11.40 12.91 -4.28
N HIS A 36 11.29 11.95 -3.35
CA HIS A 36 12.27 10.90 -3.11
C HIS A 36 12.50 9.97 -4.31
N CYS A 37 11.48 9.81 -5.17
CA CYS A 37 11.54 9.05 -6.41
C CYS A 37 11.99 9.87 -7.64
N THR A 38 12.29 11.17 -7.49
CA THR A 38 12.51 12.12 -8.60
C THR A 38 13.49 11.57 -9.65
N ARG A 39 13.02 11.50 -10.90
CA ARG A 39 13.74 11.00 -12.08
C ARG A 39 14.25 9.55 -11.97
N ARG A 40 13.75 8.78 -10.99
CA ARG A 40 14.01 7.35 -10.82
C ARG A 40 12.75 6.52 -10.98
N LEU A 41 11.61 6.93 -10.40
CA LEU A 41 10.30 6.27 -10.56
C LEU A 41 9.16 7.26 -10.84
N GLN A 42 8.09 6.73 -11.41
CA GLN A 42 6.78 7.38 -11.46
C GLN A 42 5.90 6.83 -10.33
N VAL A 43 5.39 7.70 -9.46
CA VAL A 43 4.36 7.32 -8.46
C VAL A 43 2.99 7.25 -9.14
N VAL A 44 2.17 6.25 -8.80
CA VAL A 44 0.84 6.03 -9.37
C VAL A 44 -0.16 5.73 -8.26
N ASN A 45 -0.89 6.75 -7.82
CA ASN A 45 -1.93 6.59 -6.79
C ASN A 45 -3.19 5.93 -7.40
N LEU A 46 -3.48 4.71 -6.93
CA LEU A 46 -4.67 3.90 -7.20
C LEU A 46 -5.45 3.68 -5.89
N GLY A 47 -5.55 4.69 -5.02
CA GLY A 47 -6.41 4.63 -3.85
C GLY A 47 -7.89 4.65 -4.24
N LEU A 48 -8.68 3.75 -3.63
CA LEU A 48 -10.08 3.51 -3.96
C LEU A 48 -10.95 3.69 -2.71
N SER A 49 -11.44 4.90 -2.47
CA SER A 49 -12.26 5.21 -1.30
C SER A 49 -13.47 4.27 -1.18
N GLY A 50 -13.71 3.79 0.05
CA GLY A 50 -14.76 2.83 0.36
C GLY A 50 -14.49 1.36 -0.01
N TYR A 51 -13.43 1.03 -0.77
CA TYR A 51 -13.14 -0.36 -1.15
C TYR A 51 -12.63 -1.18 0.03
N ASN A 52 -13.11 -2.42 0.12
CA ASN A 52 -12.49 -3.50 0.88
C ASN A 52 -11.71 -4.43 -0.08
N THR A 53 -10.99 -5.40 0.46
CA THR A 53 -10.23 -6.38 -0.35
C THR A 53 -11.13 -7.12 -1.35
N SER A 54 -12.33 -7.54 -0.92
CA SER A 54 -13.29 -8.27 -1.76
C SER A 54 -13.83 -7.45 -2.95
N HIS A 55 -13.73 -6.12 -2.90
CA HIS A 55 -14.03 -5.22 -4.02
C HIS A 55 -12.83 -5.08 -4.94
N ALA A 56 -11.62 -4.92 -4.39
CA ALA A 56 -10.38 -4.77 -5.14
C ALA A 56 -10.13 -5.94 -6.11
N LEU A 57 -10.54 -7.18 -5.79
CA LEU A 57 -10.39 -8.31 -6.73
C LEU A 57 -11.08 -8.10 -8.06
N LYS A 58 -12.30 -7.59 -8.02
CA LYS A 58 -13.25 -7.68 -9.15
C LYS A 58 -12.78 -6.90 -10.37
N ILE A 59 -11.78 -6.05 -10.17
CA ILE A 59 -11.13 -5.19 -11.15
C ILE A 59 -9.59 -5.39 -11.17
N PHE A 60 -9.06 -6.39 -10.45
CA PHE A 60 -7.63 -6.42 -10.13
C PHE A 60 -6.73 -6.62 -11.37
N GLU A 61 -7.22 -7.35 -12.37
CA GLU A 61 -6.55 -7.49 -13.67
C GLU A 61 -6.41 -6.15 -14.43
N HIS A 62 -7.19 -5.12 -14.09
CA HIS A 62 -7.10 -3.77 -14.66
C HIS A 62 -6.20 -2.84 -13.84
N LEU A 63 -6.03 -3.11 -12.53
CA LEU A 63 -5.22 -2.27 -11.63
C LEU A 63 -3.71 -2.45 -11.86
N ILE A 64 -3.32 -3.56 -12.51
CA ILE A 64 -1.91 -3.89 -12.80
C ILE A 64 -1.71 -3.94 -14.32
N PRO A 65 -1.00 -2.98 -14.92
CA PRO A 65 -0.67 -3.07 -16.34
C PRO A 65 0.28 -4.23 -16.63
N ASP A 66 0.16 -4.78 -17.84
CA ASP A 66 1.04 -5.82 -18.36
C ASP A 66 2.50 -5.34 -18.49
N PRO A 67 3.52 -6.20 -18.26
CA PRO A 67 4.94 -5.82 -18.37
C PRO A 67 5.36 -5.20 -19.72
N ALA A 68 4.67 -5.52 -20.83
CA ALA A 68 4.92 -4.91 -22.14
C ALA A 68 4.30 -3.50 -22.28
N SER A 69 3.27 -3.19 -21.49
CA SER A 69 2.62 -1.86 -21.45
C SER A 69 3.35 -0.91 -20.50
N ALA A 70 3.68 -1.39 -19.30
CA ALA A 70 4.47 -0.64 -18.31
C ALA A 70 5.25 -1.60 -17.41
N LYS A 71 6.51 -1.26 -17.11
CA LYS A 71 7.28 -1.97 -16.09
C LYS A 71 6.84 -1.51 -14.71
N VAL A 72 5.90 -2.24 -14.11
CA VAL A 72 5.52 -2.11 -12.70
C VAL A 72 6.60 -2.76 -11.86
N ALA A 73 7.73 -2.08 -11.77
CA ALA A 73 8.83 -2.48 -10.91
C ALA A 73 8.36 -2.62 -9.46
N TYR A 74 7.58 -1.64 -8.99
CA TYR A 74 6.94 -1.65 -7.69
C TYR A 74 5.40 -1.71 -7.83
N LEU A 75 4.83 -2.90 -7.55
CA LEU A 75 3.39 -3.18 -7.55
C LEU A 75 2.77 -3.23 -6.16
N VAL A 76 1.58 -2.65 -6.03
CA VAL A 76 0.79 -2.66 -4.80
C VAL A 76 -0.54 -3.36 -5.00
N SER A 77 -1.05 -4.07 -3.99
CA SER A 77 -2.48 -4.43 -3.79
C SER A 77 -2.73 -5.19 -2.48
N LEU A 78 -3.80 -4.91 -1.68
CA LEU A 78 -4.14 -5.87 -0.62
C LEU A 78 -4.75 -7.15 -1.24
N PRO A 79 -4.24 -8.35 -0.92
CA PRO A 79 -4.35 -9.47 -1.88
C PRO A 79 -5.66 -10.30 -2.01
N ILE A 80 -5.85 -11.17 -3.07
CA ILE A 80 -6.78 -12.38 -3.27
C ILE A 80 -6.54 -13.26 -4.56
N MET A 81 -6.87 -14.57 -4.52
CA MET A 81 -7.18 -15.54 -5.62
C MET A 81 -7.43 -16.94 -5.01
N ARG A 82 -8.17 -17.93 -5.55
CA ARG A 82 -9.44 -18.03 -6.31
C ARG A 82 -9.82 -19.53 -6.30
N ASP A 83 -11.09 -19.87 -6.18
CA ASP A 83 -11.62 -21.09 -6.83
C ASP A 83 -13.10 -20.92 -7.23
N VAL A 84 -13.45 -21.33 -8.45
CA VAL A 84 -14.81 -21.47 -8.99
C VAL A 84 -14.76 -22.48 -10.14
N THR A 85 -15.40 -23.63 -9.96
CA THR A 85 -15.52 -24.71 -10.95
C THR A 85 -16.71 -24.49 -11.89
N VAL A 86 -16.49 -24.64 -13.21
CA VAL A 86 -17.53 -24.73 -14.25
C VAL A 86 -16.96 -25.49 -15.48
N PRO A 87 -17.80 -26.08 -16.37
CA PRO A 87 -17.46 -27.35 -17.06
C PRO A 87 -16.87 -27.18 -18.49
N PRO A 88 -16.49 -28.29 -19.18
CA PRO A 88 -15.80 -28.22 -20.48
C PRO A 88 -16.74 -27.87 -21.65
N GLY A 89 -16.23 -27.07 -22.61
CA GLY A 89 -16.97 -26.65 -23.81
C GLY A 89 -16.08 -26.25 -25.00
N THR A 90 -15.72 -27.24 -25.83
CA THR A 90 -15.39 -27.17 -27.28
C THR A 90 -14.49 -26.06 -27.86
N ASN A 91 -13.33 -26.50 -28.39
CA ASN A 91 -12.40 -25.89 -29.36
C ASN A 91 -12.91 -24.80 -30.33
N SER A 92 -12.06 -23.78 -30.58
CA SER A 92 -11.40 -23.57 -31.89
C SER A 92 -10.28 -22.51 -31.81
N GLY A 93 -9.32 -22.51 -32.73
CA GLY A 93 -8.32 -21.43 -32.92
C GLY A 93 -6.86 -21.83 -32.76
N ARG A 94 -6.15 -22.03 -33.89
CA ARG A 94 -4.69 -22.30 -33.97
C ARG A 94 -3.99 -21.14 -34.67
N LEU A 95 -2.98 -20.54 -34.04
CA LEU A 95 -1.92 -19.68 -34.62
C LEU A 95 -0.78 -19.61 -33.58
N GLU A 96 0.22 -20.49 -33.64
CA GLU A 96 1.53 -20.32 -34.32
C GLU A 96 2.66 -19.85 -33.37
N GLN A 97 3.78 -20.55 -33.43
CA GLN A 97 4.99 -20.24 -32.65
C GLN A 97 5.97 -19.40 -33.47
N LYS A 98 6.59 -18.39 -32.85
CA LYS A 98 7.88 -17.86 -33.31
C LYS A 98 8.91 -17.92 -32.18
N LYS A 99 9.94 -18.74 -32.38
CA LYS A 99 11.17 -18.73 -31.57
C LYS A 99 12.03 -17.54 -31.99
N SER A 100 12.67 -16.84 -31.06
CA SER A 100 13.91 -16.11 -31.34
C SER A 100 14.79 -15.93 -30.10
N ILE A 101 15.98 -16.52 -30.18
CA ILE A 101 17.28 -16.07 -29.66
C ILE A 101 17.33 -15.43 -28.25
N THR A 102 18.00 -16.13 -27.33
CA THR A 102 18.56 -15.59 -26.09
C THR A 102 19.95 -14.98 -26.30
N HIS A 103 20.19 -13.76 -25.82
CA HIS A 103 21.54 -13.27 -25.49
C HIS A 103 21.56 -12.68 -24.07
N PRO A 104 22.58 -12.97 -23.24
CA PRO A 104 22.62 -12.53 -21.85
C PRO A 104 23.15 -11.10 -21.71
N PHE A 105 22.25 -10.12 -21.55
CA PHE A 105 22.65 -8.78 -21.13
C PHE A 105 22.70 -8.67 -19.61
N HIS A 106 23.90 -8.88 -19.07
CA HIS A 106 24.23 -8.40 -17.72
C HIS A 106 24.15 -6.87 -17.72
N ASN A 107 23.25 -6.30 -16.92
CA ASN A 107 23.33 -4.92 -16.48
C ASN A 107 22.87 -4.86 -15.01
N SER A 108 23.41 -3.92 -14.22
CA SER A 108 23.35 -4.01 -12.76
C SER A 108 21.93 -3.92 -12.20
N ALA A 109 21.60 -4.86 -11.31
CA ALA A 109 20.26 -4.99 -10.75
C ALA A 109 20.01 -3.98 -9.62
N SER A 110 19.56 -2.77 -9.99
CA SER A 110 18.72 -1.96 -9.11
C SER A 110 17.27 -2.30 -9.41
N THR A 111 16.70 -3.27 -8.68
CA THR A 111 15.30 -3.68 -8.84
C THR A 111 14.40 -2.61 -8.22
N PRO A 112 13.66 -1.80 -9.01
CA PRO A 112 12.84 -0.73 -8.46
C PRO A 112 11.56 -1.30 -7.84
N LEU A 113 11.00 -0.51 -6.87
CA LEU A 113 9.90 -0.70 -4.21
C LEU A 113 8.40 -0.23 -3.72
N PRO A 114 7.35 -1.09 -3.56
CA PRO A 114 5.91 -0.70 -3.49
C PRO A 114 5.24 -0.79 -2.11
N LEU A 115 4.21 0.02 -1.85
CA LEU A 115 3.53 0.16 -0.54
C LEU A 115 2.04 -0.24 -0.54
N ILE A 116 1.62 -1.24 0.25
CA ILE A 116 0.25 -1.79 0.25
C ILE A 116 -0.58 -1.49 1.50
N LEU A 117 -1.71 -0.76 1.36
CA LEU A 117 -2.61 -0.46 2.48
C LEU A 117 -4.10 -0.52 2.12
N PHE A 118 -4.79 -1.57 2.58
CA PHE A 118 -6.25 -1.59 2.84
C PHE A 118 -6.48 -2.29 4.20
N GLY A 119 -7.71 -2.71 4.49
CA GLY A 119 -8.09 -3.47 5.68
C GLY A 119 -8.81 -2.63 6.72
N ALA A 120 -8.73 -1.31 6.61
CA ALA A 120 -9.53 -0.39 7.41
C ALA A 120 -11.04 -0.53 7.10
N ASN A 121 -11.40 -0.80 5.85
CA ASN A 121 -12.79 -1.06 5.44
C ASN A 121 -13.24 -2.50 5.70
N ASP A 122 -12.35 -3.47 5.52
CA ASP A 122 -12.58 -4.89 5.85
C ASP A 122 -12.90 -5.07 7.35
N ALA A 123 -12.23 -4.28 8.21
CA ALA A 123 -12.41 -4.22 9.66
C ALA A 123 -13.69 -3.53 10.15
N CYS A 124 -14.60 -3.12 9.26
CA CYS A 124 -15.97 -2.78 9.66
C CYS A 124 -16.61 -3.94 10.46
N LEU A 125 -17.52 -3.63 11.39
CA LEU A 125 -18.23 -4.64 12.16
C LEU A 125 -19.17 -5.49 11.28
N PRO A 126 -19.32 -6.80 11.55
CA PRO A 126 -20.33 -7.62 10.89
C PRO A 126 -21.74 -7.03 11.06
N GLY A 127 -22.46 -6.84 9.94
CA GLY A 127 -23.79 -6.22 9.96
C GLY A 127 -23.80 -4.69 10.08
N GLY A 128 -22.64 -4.02 10.13
CA GLY A 128 -22.55 -2.57 10.16
C GLY A 128 -23.09 -1.88 8.89
N PRO A 129 -23.54 -0.61 8.97
CA PRO A 129 -24.36 0.06 7.96
C PRO A 129 -23.64 0.33 6.63
N THR A 130 -22.31 0.23 6.59
CA THR A 130 -21.50 0.50 5.39
C THR A 130 -21.47 -0.67 4.40
N GLY A 131 -21.83 -1.89 4.82
CA GLY A 131 -21.69 -3.10 4.01
C GLY A 131 -20.25 -3.51 3.67
N GLN A 132 -19.24 -2.87 4.28
CA GLN A 132 -17.83 -3.04 3.91
C GLN A 132 -17.14 -4.25 4.55
N HIS A 133 -17.72 -4.85 5.59
CA HIS A 133 -17.09 -5.92 6.37
C HIS A 133 -16.62 -7.11 5.51
N VAL A 134 -15.40 -7.59 5.75
CA VAL A 134 -14.87 -8.84 5.19
C VAL A 134 -14.38 -9.72 6.34
N PRO A 135 -15.00 -10.89 6.60
CA PRO A 135 -14.63 -11.74 7.74
C PRO A 135 -13.14 -12.06 7.77
N LEU A 136 -12.52 -12.00 8.96
CA LEU A 136 -11.06 -12.02 9.13
C LEU A 136 -10.34 -13.17 8.41
N GLN A 137 -10.90 -14.38 8.37
CA GLN A 137 -10.31 -15.49 7.62
C GLN A 137 -10.36 -15.23 6.11
N LYS A 138 -11.51 -14.78 5.59
CA LYS A 138 -11.61 -14.34 4.20
C LYS A 138 -10.65 -13.17 3.92
N TYR A 139 -10.47 -12.23 4.84
CA TYR A 139 -9.43 -11.21 4.73
C TYR A 139 -8.01 -11.81 4.68
N LYS A 140 -7.70 -12.90 5.38
CA LYS A 140 -6.40 -13.60 5.26
C LYS A 140 -6.25 -14.39 3.96
N ASP A 141 -7.28 -15.10 3.51
CA ASP A 141 -7.30 -15.87 2.26
C ASP A 141 -7.24 -14.96 1.03
N ASN A 142 -7.91 -13.81 1.17
CA ASN A 142 -7.62 -12.61 0.41
C ASN A 142 -6.11 -12.32 0.54
N ILE A 143 -5.61 -11.85 1.69
CA ILE A 143 -4.27 -11.24 1.84
C ILE A 143 -3.08 -12.12 1.43
N LYS A 144 -3.25 -13.42 1.18
CA LYS A 144 -2.22 -14.27 0.57
C LYS A 144 -2.09 -14.13 -0.95
N ALA A 145 -3.17 -13.88 -1.69
CA ALA A 145 -3.27 -14.48 -3.02
C ALA A 145 -3.16 -13.54 -4.25
N ILE A 146 -3.18 -12.21 -4.10
CA ILE A 146 -2.52 -11.28 -5.04
C ILE A 146 -1.00 -11.21 -4.88
N LEU A 147 -0.43 -11.49 -3.69
CA LEU A 147 0.99 -11.85 -3.59
C LEU A 147 1.31 -13.12 -4.43
N THR A 148 0.27 -13.82 -4.90
CA THR A 148 0.35 -14.92 -5.87
C THR A 148 -0.37 -14.67 -7.21
N HIS A 149 -0.96 -13.50 -7.47
CA HIS A 149 -1.77 -13.28 -8.69
C HIS A 149 -0.87 -13.20 -9.93
N PRO A 150 -1.29 -13.71 -11.10
CA PRO A 150 -0.48 -13.73 -12.31
C PRO A 150 0.18 -12.39 -12.66
N SER A 151 -0.56 -11.28 -12.66
CA SER A 151 -0.01 -9.94 -12.96
C SER A 151 1.09 -9.50 -11.98
N VAL A 152 1.07 -9.98 -10.74
CA VAL A 152 2.12 -9.70 -9.74
C VAL A 152 3.34 -10.56 -9.96
N LYS A 153 3.15 -11.86 -10.18
CA LYS A 153 4.21 -12.80 -10.55
C LYS A 153 4.92 -12.38 -11.84
N ALA A 154 4.18 -11.82 -12.82
CA ALA A 154 4.72 -11.37 -14.10
C ALA A 154 5.61 -10.11 -13.97
N GLN A 155 5.33 -9.24 -13.00
CA GLN A 155 6.11 -8.01 -12.74
C GLN A 155 7.26 -8.23 -11.73
N ASN A 156 7.16 -9.24 -10.84
CA ASN A 156 8.15 -9.64 -9.82
C ASN A 156 8.67 -8.50 -8.89
N PRO A 157 7.77 -7.79 -8.18
CA PRO A 157 8.05 -6.60 -7.36
C PRO A 157 8.68 -6.89 -5.98
N GLU A 158 9.08 -5.86 -5.23
CA GLU A 158 9.57 -5.94 -3.82
C GLU A 158 8.57 -5.41 -2.78
N ILE A 159 7.38 -6.01 -2.76
CA ILE A 159 6.22 -5.66 -1.92
C ILE A 159 6.57 -5.22 -0.48
N LEU A 160 5.99 -4.09 -0.06
CA LEU A 160 5.83 -3.66 1.32
C LEU A 160 4.35 -3.83 1.72
N LEU A 161 4.06 -4.67 2.70
CA LEU A 161 2.72 -4.95 3.20
C LEU A 161 2.45 -4.09 4.46
N VAL A 162 1.52 -3.15 4.39
CA VAL A 162 1.24 -2.18 5.46
C VAL A 162 0.06 -2.66 6.32
N THR A 163 0.19 -2.53 7.64
CA THR A 163 -0.94 -2.78 8.56
C THR A 163 -1.98 -1.65 8.50
N PRO A 164 -3.30 -1.95 8.60
CA PRO A 164 -4.31 -0.92 8.91
C PRO A 164 -3.88 -0.12 10.16
N PRO A 165 -4.04 1.21 10.19
CA PRO A 165 -3.74 2.01 11.37
C PRO A 165 -4.75 1.75 12.52
N PRO A 166 -4.42 2.10 13.77
CA PRO A 166 -5.40 2.22 14.84
C PRO A 166 -6.43 3.30 14.53
N ILE A 167 -7.62 3.12 15.09
CA ILE A 167 -8.71 4.09 15.10
C ILE A 167 -8.81 4.77 16.47
N ASN A 168 -9.46 5.93 16.53
CA ASN A 168 -9.95 6.51 17.78
C ASN A 168 -11.47 6.35 17.79
N GLU A 169 -12.00 5.47 18.64
CA GLU A 169 -13.43 5.15 18.70
C GLU A 169 -14.30 6.33 19.18
N VAL A 170 -13.78 7.30 19.93
CA VAL A 170 -14.56 8.50 20.31
C VAL A 170 -14.73 9.41 19.09
N GLN A 171 -13.61 9.71 18.41
CA GLN A 171 -13.61 10.55 17.21
C GLN A 171 -14.36 9.87 16.04
N LEU A 172 -14.30 8.55 15.93
CA LEU A 172 -15.06 7.78 14.95
C LEU A 172 -16.56 7.74 15.28
N GLU A 173 -16.94 7.70 16.56
CA GLU A 173 -18.35 7.76 16.95
C GLU A 173 -18.98 9.12 16.60
N GLU A 174 -18.28 10.23 16.82
CA GLU A 174 -18.71 11.57 16.39
C GLU A 174 -18.98 11.62 14.88
N GLU A 175 -18.07 11.04 14.09
CA GLU A 175 -18.14 11.01 12.63
C GLU A 175 -19.22 10.03 12.10
N ASP A 176 -19.37 8.85 12.72
CA ASP A 176 -20.40 7.88 12.36
C ASP A 176 -21.81 8.40 12.74
N GLN A 177 -21.95 9.10 13.86
CA GLN A 177 -23.19 9.82 14.21
C GLN A 177 -23.48 10.96 13.22
N ALA A 178 -22.47 11.72 12.79
CA ALA A 178 -22.64 12.75 11.76
C ALA A 178 -23.06 12.19 10.38
N LYS A 179 -22.74 10.92 10.10
CA LYS A 179 -23.20 10.15 8.94
C LYS A 179 -24.60 9.51 9.12
N GLY A 180 -25.20 9.63 10.30
CA GLY A 180 -26.51 9.05 10.62
C GLY A 180 -26.46 7.56 10.94
N TYR A 181 -25.37 7.06 11.52
CA TYR A 181 -25.25 5.67 11.99
C TYR A 181 -25.51 5.56 13.49
N ASP A 182 -26.41 4.65 13.90
CA ASP A 182 -26.79 4.43 15.31
C ASP A 182 -25.70 3.74 16.15
N SER A 183 -24.59 3.31 15.54
CA SER A 183 -23.50 2.59 16.21
C SER A 183 -22.18 2.71 15.44
N LEU A 184 -21.07 2.56 16.18
CA LEU A 184 -19.71 2.53 15.64
C LEU A 184 -19.54 1.53 14.50
N THR A 185 -19.02 1.98 13.37
CA THR A 185 -18.76 1.14 12.21
C THR A 185 -17.58 0.18 12.41
N ARG A 186 -16.64 0.50 13.32
CA ARG A 186 -15.41 -0.24 13.61
C ARG A 186 -15.10 -0.19 15.11
N LEU A 187 -14.34 -1.17 15.61
CA LEU A 187 -13.78 -1.17 16.97
C LEU A 187 -12.27 -1.38 16.90
N GLN A 188 -11.51 -0.75 17.79
CA GLN A 188 -10.05 -0.81 17.87
C GLN A 188 -9.58 -2.27 18.03
N GLU A 189 -10.20 -3.00 18.96
CA GLU A 189 -9.94 -4.43 19.17
C GLU A 189 -10.35 -5.32 17.99
N HIS A 190 -11.21 -4.84 17.09
CA HIS A 190 -11.50 -5.56 15.84
C HIS A 190 -10.43 -5.26 14.79
N THR A 191 -10.15 -3.98 14.53
CA THR A 191 -9.12 -3.53 13.58
C THR A 191 -7.73 -4.12 13.90
N ALA A 192 -7.36 -4.19 15.18
CA ALA A 192 -6.12 -4.81 15.66
C ALA A 192 -5.91 -6.25 15.12
N LYS A 193 -6.99 -7.01 14.91
CA LYS A 193 -6.95 -8.39 14.41
C LYS A 193 -6.60 -8.45 12.92
N TYR A 194 -6.97 -7.45 12.13
CA TYR A 194 -6.58 -7.30 10.72
C TYR A 194 -5.11 -6.86 10.62
N SER A 195 -4.67 -5.96 11.48
CA SER A 195 -3.26 -5.57 11.59
C SER A 195 -2.36 -6.73 12.06
N ALA A 196 -2.83 -7.57 12.98
CA ALA A 196 -2.17 -8.83 13.33
C ALA A 196 -2.11 -9.80 12.14
N ALA A 197 -3.23 -9.98 11.43
CA ALA A 197 -3.29 -10.82 10.23
C ALA A 197 -2.32 -10.37 9.11
N VAL A 198 -2.06 -9.08 8.96
CA VAL A 198 -1.03 -8.55 8.05
C VAL A 198 0.38 -8.89 8.53
N ARG A 199 0.68 -8.79 9.84
CA ARG A 199 1.98 -9.23 10.41
C ARG A 199 2.24 -10.70 10.13
N ASP A 200 1.26 -11.56 10.36
CA ASP A 200 1.33 -13.00 10.08
C ASP A 200 1.73 -13.27 8.62
N ILE A 201 1.06 -12.59 7.67
CA ILE A 201 1.25 -12.86 6.24
C ILE A 201 2.53 -12.20 5.71
N ALA A 202 2.95 -11.05 6.24
CA ALA A 202 4.28 -10.50 5.95
C ALA A 202 5.40 -11.46 6.41
N LEU A 203 5.25 -12.09 7.57
CA LEU A 203 6.19 -13.11 8.08
C LEU A 203 6.19 -14.38 7.22
N GLU A 204 5.00 -14.86 6.80
CA GLU A 204 4.81 -16.03 5.92
C GLU A 204 5.39 -15.80 4.51
N PHE A 205 5.39 -14.56 4.02
CA PHE A 205 5.83 -14.21 2.66
C PHE A 205 7.21 -13.52 2.60
N LYS A 206 7.91 -13.37 3.73
CA LYS A 206 9.20 -12.62 3.82
C LYS A 206 10.21 -12.98 2.72
N ASP A 207 10.38 -14.27 2.45
CA ASP A 207 11.35 -14.82 1.50
C ASP A 207 10.89 -14.68 0.03
N ARG A 208 9.73 -14.06 -0.19
CA ARG A 208 9.08 -13.84 -1.49
C ARG A 208 9.04 -12.36 -1.89
N ARG A 209 10.05 -11.60 -1.44
CA ARG A 209 10.18 -10.15 -1.63
C ARG A 209 9.03 -9.36 -0.99
N VAL A 210 8.54 -9.80 0.18
CA VAL A 210 7.55 -9.08 0.99
C VAL A 210 8.23 -8.56 2.27
N SER A 211 8.13 -7.26 2.54
CA SER A 211 8.53 -6.66 3.83
C SER A 211 7.30 -6.13 4.56
N LEU A 212 7.34 -6.06 5.89
CA LEU A 212 6.28 -5.44 6.69
C LEU A 212 6.49 -3.91 6.80
N VAL A 213 5.40 -3.15 6.82
CA VAL A 213 5.37 -1.74 7.27
C VAL A 213 4.31 -1.66 8.36
N ASP A 214 4.73 -1.63 9.62
CA ASP A 214 3.79 -1.72 10.74
C ASP A 214 3.30 -0.33 11.16
N LEU A 215 2.53 0.31 10.27
CA LEU A 215 1.88 1.61 10.51
C LEU A 215 1.04 1.62 11.80
N TRP A 216 0.39 0.50 12.14
CA TRP A 216 -0.27 0.33 13.43
C TRP A 216 0.72 0.51 14.59
N GLN A 217 1.83 -0.21 14.58
CA GLN A 217 2.83 -0.13 15.63
C GLN A 217 3.46 1.26 15.69
N ALA A 218 3.78 1.88 14.56
CA ALA A 218 4.38 3.22 14.51
C ALA A 218 3.45 4.30 15.11
N ILE A 219 2.16 4.28 14.78
CA ILE A 219 1.17 5.21 15.36
C ILE A 219 0.97 4.93 16.86
N MET A 220 0.80 3.67 17.26
CA MET A 220 0.66 3.31 18.69
C MET A 220 1.90 3.68 19.51
N GLN A 221 3.10 3.53 18.95
CA GLN A 221 4.34 3.99 19.56
C GLN A 221 4.36 5.51 19.71
N LYS A 222 3.97 6.29 18.69
CA LYS A 222 3.87 7.75 18.80
C LYS A 222 2.95 8.18 19.95
N VAL A 223 1.77 7.54 20.08
CA VAL A 223 0.80 7.81 21.15
C VAL A 223 1.40 7.51 22.53
N VAL A 224 2.06 6.36 22.70
CA VAL A 224 2.66 5.96 23.99
C VAL A 224 3.87 6.84 24.37
N HIS A 225 4.81 7.08 23.46
CA HIS A 225 5.99 7.91 23.75
C HIS A 225 5.64 9.37 24.09
N SER A 226 4.48 9.86 23.64
CA SER A 226 3.99 11.21 23.94
C SER A 226 3.33 11.33 25.32
N ARG A 227 3.10 10.20 26.03
CA ARG A 227 2.44 10.12 27.35
C ARG A 227 2.99 8.94 28.19
N PRO A 228 4.30 8.90 28.54
CA PRO A 228 4.90 7.81 29.29
C PRO A 228 4.32 7.61 30.70
N GLU A 229 3.76 8.68 31.30
CA GLU A 229 3.08 8.66 32.60
C GLU A 229 1.63 8.13 32.57
N ALA A 230 1.03 7.95 31.39
CA ALA A 230 -0.37 7.52 31.28
C ALA A 230 -0.52 6.00 31.50
N THR A 231 -1.15 5.63 32.61
CA THR A 231 -1.36 4.25 33.09
C THR A 231 -2.31 3.39 32.24
N THR A 232 -2.90 3.95 31.17
CA THR A 232 -3.76 3.24 30.23
C THR A 232 -3.02 2.10 29.55
N ASP A 233 -3.55 0.88 29.70
CA ASP A 233 -3.14 -0.32 28.97
C ASP A 233 -3.01 -0.01 27.47
N ILE A 234 -1.83 -0.29 26.91
CA ILE A 234 -1.51 -0.06 25.50
C ILE A 234 -2.50 -0.73 24.55
N ASN A 235 -3.05 -1.89 24.95
CA ASN A 235 -4.02 -2.64 24.15
C ASN A 235 -5.40 -1.97 24.09
N LYS A 236 -5.70 -1.09 25.05
CA LYS A 236 -6.98 -0.34 25.13
C LYS A 236 -6.91 1.06 24.53
N ARG A 237 -5.73 1.59 24.18
CA ARG A 237 -5.63 2.96 23.68
C ARG A 237 -6.40 3.15 22.38
N GLY A 238 -7.27 4.15 22.35
CA GLY A 238 -8.18 4.42 21.23
C GLY A 238 -9.53 3.73 21.34
N THR A 239 -9.78 2.89 22.36
CA THR A 239 -11.15 2.46 22.67
C THR A 239 -11.91 3.56 23.41
N LYS A 240 -13.24 3.57 23.31
CA LYS A 240 -14.11 4.46 24.11
C LYS A 240 -13.89 4.30 25.62
N ASP A 241 -13.65 3.07 26.08
CA ASP A 241 -13.32 2.74 27.48
C ASP A 241 -12.02 3.42 27.97
N SER A 242 -11.11 3.78 27.06
CA SER A 242 -9.87 4.51 27.37
C SER A 242 -10.02 6.04 27.37
N GLY A 243 -11.18 6.55 26.93
CA GLY A 243 -11.41 7.97 26.66
C GLY A 243 -10.75 8.48 25.37
N ASP A 244 -10.97 9.75 25.05
CA ASP A 244 -10.38 10.38 23.85
C ASP A 244 -8.88 10.65 24.04
N ASP A 245 -8.02 9.77 23.51
CA ASP A 245 -6.59 10.01 23.48
C ASP A 245 -6.27 11.12 22.46
N ARG A 246 -6.16 12.35 22.97
CA ARG A 246 -5.80 13.56 22.21
C ARG A 246 -4.56 13.43 21.32
N ILE A 247 -3.62 12.52 21.62
CA ILE A 247 -2.47 12.28 20.74
C ILE A 247 -2.91 11.42 19.55
N MET A 248 -3.68 10.35 19.78
CA MET A 248 -4.24 9.58 18.67
C MET A 248 -5.17 10.43 17.81
N ARG A 249 -5.97 11.30 18.43
CA ARG A 249 -6.87 12.25 17.75
C ARG A 249 -6.15 13.30 16.90
N SER A 250 -4.89 13.65 17.17
CA SER A 250 -4.13 14.56 16.28
C SER A 250 -3.46 13.85 15.11
N LEU A 251 -3.41 12.51 15.13
CA LEU A 251 -2.90 11.66 14.04
C LEU A 251 -4.00 11.26 13.05
N LEU A 252 -5.27 11.52 13.37
CA LEU A 252 -6.46 11.10 12.61
C LEU A 252 -7.39 12.30 12.38
N THR A 253 -8.02 12.42 11.21
CA THR A 253 -8.96 13.53 10.94
C THR A 253 -10.37 13.27 11.45
N ASP A 254 -10.81 12.01 11.40
CA ASP A 254 -12.20 11.56 11.63
C ASP A 254 -12.23 10.22 12.37
N GLY A 255 -11.20 9.94 13.19
CA GLY A 255 -11.04 8.69 13.91
C GLY A 255 -10.59 7.51 13.06
N LEU A 256 -10.46 7.67 11.73
CA LEU A 256 -10.10 6.60 10.79
C LEU A 256 -9.00 6.99 9.78
N HIS A 257 -9.14 8.13 9.12
CA HIS A 257 -8.19 8.60 8.10
C HIS A 257 -7.07 9.42 8.74
N LEU A 258 -5.84 9.28 8.22
CA LEU A 258 -4.67 9.96 8.75
C LEU A 258 -4.73 11.49 8.57
N SER A 259 -4.27 12.23 9.57
CA SER A 259 -3.91 13.65 9.48
C SER A 259 -2.57 13.84 8.76
N GLY A 260 -2.13 15.08 8.54
CA GLY A 260 -0.79 15.36 8.02
C GLY A 260 0.34 14.77 8.87
N GLU A 261 0.17 14.71 10.19
CA GLU A 261 1.13 14.04 11.10
C GLU A 261 1.01 12.51 11.03
N GLY A 262 -0.21 11.97 10.90
CA GLY A 262 -0.41 10.52 10.66
C GLY A 262 0.28 10.04 9.37
N TYR A 263 0.15 10.80 8.28
CA TYR A 263 0.88 10.55 7.03
C TYR A 263 2.39 10.77 7.16
N ARG A 264 2.84 11.67 8.04
CA ARG A 264 4.28 11.88 8.32
C ARG A 264 4.90 10.68 9.02
N ILE A 265 4.21 10.06 9.98
CA ILE A 265 4.62 8.78 10.58
C ILE A 265 4.73 7.70 9.50
N PHE A 266 3.72 7.59 8.65
CA PHE A 266 3.73 6.62 7.55
C PHE A 266 4.89 6.84 6.56
N TRP A 267 5.26 8.09 6.30
CA TRP A 267 6.42 8.44 5.49
C TRP A 267 7.74 7.99 6.11
N GLU A 268 7.95 8.19 7.42
CA GLU A 268 9.19 7.78 8.10
C GLU A 268 9.42 6.26 8.06
N GLU A 269 8.36 5.45 8.14
CA GLU A 269 8.44 3.98 7.98
C GLU A 269 8.77 3.55 6.53
N VAL A 270 8.30 4.32 5.54
CA VAL A 270 8.40 3.96 4.11
C VAL A 270 9.71 4.44 3.48
N ARG A 271 10.19 5.64 3.83
CA ARG A 271 11.42 6.25 3.31
C ARG A 271 12.66 5.33 3.37
N PRO A 272 12.99 4.63 4.49
CA PRO A 272 14.17 3.76 4.54
C PRO A 272 14.01 2.47 3.72
N LEU A 273 12.76 2.11 3.38
CA LEU A 273 12.46 0.95 2.56
C LEU A 273 12.52 1.29 1.07
N VAL A 274 11.98 2.43 0.64
CA VAL A 274 12.02 2.85 -0.77
C VAL A 274 13.38 3.43 -1.13
N GLY A 275 13.97 2.97 -2.24
CA GLY A 275 15.15 3.63 -2.83
C GLY A 275 16.49 3.34 -2.15
N LYS A 276 16.62 2.22 -1.42
CA LYS A 276 17.86 1.72 -0.78
C LYS A 276 19.10 1.78 -1.68
N GLN A 277 18.92 1.67 -3.00
CA GLN A 277 19.99 1.68 -3.99
C GLN A 277 20.52 3.10 -4.27
N TRP A 278 19.66 4.12 -4.17
CA TRP A 278 20.02 5.53 -4.44
C TRP A 278 20.14 6.41 -3.20
N SER A 279 19.83 5.89 -2.01
CA SER A 279 20.06 6.61 -0.75
C SER A 279 21.55 6.83 -0.43
N GLN A 280 22.45 6.13 -1.13
CA GLN A 280 23.91 6.23 -1.01
C GLN A 280 24.58 6.68 -2.34
N GLU A 281 23.81 7.18 -3.31
CA GLU A 281 24.38 7.66 -4.58
C GLU A 281 25.10 9.01 -4.41
N PRO A 282 26.27 9.20 -5.05
CA PRO A 282 26.92 10.49 -5.07
C PRO A 282 26.16 11.46 -5.99
N LEU A 283 26.09 12.73 -5.59
CA LEU A 283 25.23 13.75 -6.22
C LEU A 283 25.60 14.07 -7.68
N ASP A 284 26.83 13.77 -8.09
CA ASP A 284 27.37 13.97 -9.44
C ASP A 284 27.17 12.77 -10.39
N ALA A 285 26.89 11.57 -9.87
CA ALA A 285 26.63 10.36 -10.65
C ALA A 285 25.33 9.60 -10.26
N PRO A 286 24.15 10.24 -10.24
CA PRO A 286 22.87 9.61 -9.89
C PRO A 286 22.33 8.64 -10.97
N SER A 287 21.64 7.58 -10.55
CA SER A 287 21.05 6.52 -11.39
C SER A 287 19.76 6.90 -12.13
N TRP A 288 19.64 8.15 -12.59
CA TRP A 288 18.44 8.62 -13.28
C TRP A 288 18.12 7.81 -14.55
N VAL A 289 16.83 7.51 -14.77
CA VAL A 289 16.35 6.75 -15.94
C VAL A 289 16.76 7.43 -17.26
N PHE A 290 16.70 8.77 -17.26
CA PHE A 290 17.14 9.63 -18.35
C PHE A 290 18.34 10.49 -17.92
N PRO A 291 19.38 10.61 -18.76
CA PRO A 291 20.65 11.27 -18.43
C PRO A 291 20.48 12.76 -18.09
N HIS A 292 21.54 13.37 -17.56
CA HIS A 292 21.58 14.83 -17.40
C HIS A 292 21.65 15.52 -18.78
N HIS A 293 21.06 16.70 -18.94
CA HIS A 293 20.92 17.35 -20.26
C HIS A 293 22.27 17.58 -20.97
N ARG A 294 23.34 17.89 -20.22
CA ARG A 294 24.70 18.05 -20.78
C ARG A 294 25.19 16.78 -21.48
N GLN A 295 24.90 15.60 -20.91
CA GLN A 295 25.26 14.29 -21.46
C GLN A 295 24.47 13.93 -22.74
N LEU A 296 23.42 14.69 -23.10
CA LEU A 296 22.75 14.59 -24.40
C LEU A 296 23.43 15.50 -25.44
N ILE A 297 23.80 16.73 -25.05
CA ILE A 297 24.52 17.70 -25.88
C ILE A 297 25.90 17.14 -26.27
N GLU A 298 26.66 16.63 -25.29
CA GLU A 298 27.98 16.00 -25.48
C GLU A 298 27.96 14.78 -26.44
N ARG A 299 26.77 14.19 -26.68
CA ARG A 299 26.58 13.03 -27.57
C ARG A 299 26.03 13.41 -28.95
N GLY A 300 25.95 14.70 -29.28
CA GLY A 300 25.37 15.18 -30.54
C GLY A 300 23.87 14.91 -30.64
N GLY A 301 23.16 14.95 -29.50
CA GLY A 301 21.72 14.69 -29.43
C GLY A 301 20.81 15.88 -29.75
N LEU A 302 21.40 17.05 -30.01
CA LEU A 302 20.81 18.30 -30.49
C LEU A 302 21.83 19.03 -31.38
#